data_AF-A0A968PWH5-F1
#
_entry.id   AF-A0A968PWH5-F1
#
_cell.length_a   1.000
_cell.length_b   1.000
_cell.length_c   1.000
_cell.angle_alpha   90.00
_cell.angle_beta   90.00
_cell.angle_gamma   90.00
#
_symmetry.space_group_name_H-M   'P 1'
#
loop_
_entity.id
_entity.type
_entity.pdbx_description
1 polymer ?
#
loop_
_entity_poly.entity_id
_entity_poly.type
_entity_poly.pdbx_seq_one_letter_code
_entity_poly.pdbx_strand_id
1 'polypeptide(L)'
;MTFLMTTSLTSNKEPWLAVTFSKIFPGTGQIYAGRIVKGWILVAISVLQLLAAGWFLFSPTGNTLVAANVLVIFLCFIIWNLFDAHKCTRRNNDVDFERLRRQNKDPWLAVFLSQLIPGIGHIYLGKWFFAILWNALWIALVFSPLNNILLIKLVSILFIIFVVYHAYISSPSRRESSLKLIRKVCLLLMFVVVVSVLLALGVRTSVEPRYFTSSSMEPTLQISDRMLVEKISYRVRKPSRGEIIMFYPPDNPEIPNTGKVNVSVKRIIGVPGDAISIRDGKVFINGQALKNYILSTDRLRITNQ
;
A
#
# COMPACT_ATOMS: atom_id res chain seq x y z
N MET A 1 57.59 -0.44 23.54
CA MET A 1 57.31 0.69 22.62
C MET A 1 56.10 0.29 21.79
N THR A 2 54.93 0.54 22.35
CA THR A 2 53.63 -0.01 21.94
C THR A 2 53.04 0.93 20.89
N PHE A 3 53.18 0.59 19.61
CA PHE A 3 52.57 1.36 18.53
C PHE A 3 51.08 1.01 18.50
N LEU A 4 50.27 1.88 19.09
CA LEU A 4 48.81 1.85 19.00
C LEU A 4 48.39 1.98 17.52
N MET A 5 48.18 0.85 16.85
CA MET A 5 47.33 0.79 15.66
C MET A 5 45.87 0.98 16.09
N THR A 6 45.49 2.22 16.38
CA THR A 6 44.10 2.64 16.25
C THR A 6 43.86 3.06 14.81
N THR A 7 43.91 2.11 13.87
CA THR A 7 43.33 2.31 12.55
C THR A 7 41.82 2.26 12.72
N SER A 8 41.21 3.44 12.89
CA SER A 8 39.76 3.54 12.74
C SER A 8 39.40 3.03 11.36
N LEU A 9 38.75 1.87 11.29
CA LEU A 9 38.14 1.30 10.10
C LEU A 9 37.06 2.26 9.57
N THR A 10 37.44 3.32 8.88
CA THR A 10 36.50 4.12 8.10
C THR A 10 36.10 3.28 6.91
N SER A 11 35.03 2.49 7.05
CA SER A 11 34.48 1.73 5.93
C SER A 11 34.13 2.72 4.83
N ASN A 12 34.82 2.67 3.69
CA ASN A 12 34.48 3.51 2.55
C ASN A 12 33.05 3.24 2.08
N LYS A 13 32.29 4.28 1.77
CA LYS A 13 30.85 4.23 1.51
C LYS A 13 30.48 4.87 0.18
N GLU A 14 29.39 4.40 -0.42
CA GLU A 14 28.96 4.86 -1.74
C GLU A 14 28.19 6.18 -1.63
N PRO A 15 28.68 7.31 -2.18
CA PRO A 15 28.02 8.61 -1.99
C PRO A 15 26.61 8.67 -2.57
N TRP A 16 26.37 8.06 -3.73
CA TRP A 16 25.04 8.05 -4.36
C TRP A 16 24.05 7.07 -3.71
N LEU A 17 24.55 6.06 -3.00
CA LEU A 17 23.70 5.25 -2.13
C LEU A 17 23.21 6.09 -0.93
N ALA A 18 24.07 6.93 -0.36
CA ALA A 18 23.68 7.86 0.70
C ALA A 18 22.59 8.86 0.24
N VAL A 19 22.70 9.34 -1.00
CA VAL A 19 21.66 10.17 -1.64
C VAL A 19 20.35 9.39 -1.75
N THR A 20 20.41 8.12 -2.16
CA THR A 20 19.22 7.27 -2.28
C THR A 20 18.53 7.06 -0.94
N PHE A 21 19.28 6.85 0.15
CA PHE A 21 18.69 6.82 1.49
C PHE A 21 18.05 8.16 1.87
N SER A 22 18.75 9.27 1.65
CA SER A 22 18.26 10.61 1.99
C SER A 22 17.02 11.05 1.21
N LYS A 23 16.79 10.46 0.02
CA LYS A 23 15.57 10.63 -0.77
C LYS A 23 14.37 9.93 -0.13
N ILE A 24 14.58 8.77 0.50
CA ILE A 24 13.52 8.05 1.22
C ILE A 24 13.13 8.85 2.46
N PHE A 25 14.12 9.30 3.22
CA PHE A 25 13.90 10.08 4.42
C PHE A 25 15.08 11.02 4.71
N PRO A 26 14.85 12.34 4.88
CA PRO A 26 15.92 13.30 5.16
C PRO A 26 16.80 12.88 6.35
N GLY A 27 18.11 13.12 6.27
CA GLY A 27 19.06 12.77 7.33
C GLY A 27 19.60 11.33 7.31
N THR A 28 18.89 10.37 6.71
CA THR A 28 19.32 8.96 6.74
C THR A 28 20.62 8.69 5.97
N GLY A 29 20.89 9.42 4.89
CA GLY A 29 22.18 9.30 4.18
C GLY A 29 23.35 9.84 5.00
N GLN A 30 23.13 10.83 5.86
CA GLN A 30 24.14 11.35 6.79
C GLN A 30 24.41 10.33 7.91
N ILE A 31 23.37 9.63 8.40
CA ILE A 31 23.53 8.49 9.31
C ILE A 31 24.35 7.39 8.63
N TYR A 32 23.99 7.05 7.39
CA TYR A 32 24.77 6.10 6.58
C TYR A 32 26.21 6.58 6.43
N ALA A 33 26.47 7.85 6.19
CA ALA A 33 27.82 8.42 6.11
C ALA A 33 28.62 8.39 7.44
N GLY A 34 28.02 7.93 8.55
CA GLY A 34 28.64 7.90 9.88
C GLY A 34 28.41 9.16 10.72
N ARG A 35 27.68 10.16 10.19
CA ARG A 35 27.33 11.39 10.93
C ARG A 35 25.96 11.27 11.58
N ILE A 36 25.89 10.40 12.60
CA ILE A 36 24.64 10.00 13.27
C ILE A 36 23.89 11.22 13.85
N VAL A 37 24.58 12.06 14.64
CA VAL A 37 23.98 13.25 15.27
C VAL A 37 23.39 14.19 14.24
N LYS A 38 24.16 14.51 13.19
CA LYS A 38 23.69 15.36 12.09
C LYS A 38 22.47 14.77 11.39
N GLY A 39 22.48 13.46 11.13
CA GLY A 39 21.35 12.78 10.51
C GLY A 39 20.07 12.90 11.32
N TRP A 40 20.12 12.66 12.64
CA TRP A 40 18.96 12.82 13.51
C TRP A 40 18.46 14.26 13.64
N ILE A 41 19.37 15.25 13.63
CA ILE A 41 18.98 16.67 13.59
C ILE A 41 18.19 16.96 12.31
N LEU A 42 18.66 16.48 11.15
CA LEU A 42 17.96 16.68 9.88
C LEU A 42 16.60 15.97 9.84
N VAL A 43 16.50 14.77 10.43
CA VAL A 43 15.23 14.08 10.66
C VAL A 43 14.29 14.94 11.50
N ALA A 44 14.75 15.42 12.66
CA ALA A 44 13.92 16.23 13.56
C ALA A 44 13.43 17.51 12.87
N ILE A 45 14.31 18.22 12.14
CA ILE A 45 13.93 19.40 11.36
C ILE A 45 12.86 19.04 10.33
N SER A 46 13.03 17.95 9.57
CA SER A 46 12.06 17.54 8.55
C SER A 46 10.68 17.22 9.14
N VAL A 47 10.64 16.53 10.28
CA VAL A 47 9.40 16.22 11.00
C VAL A 47 8.74 17.48 11.52
N LEU A 48 9.49 18.40 12.15
CA LEU A 48 8.96 19.66 12.65
C LEU A 48 8.38 20.53 11.52
N GLN A 49 9.03 20.58 10.36
CA GLN A 49 8.52 21.31 9.19
C GLN A 49 7.21 20.71 8.67
N LEU A 50 7.10 19.37 8.60
CA LEU A 50 5.86 18.71 8.19
C LEU A 50 4.73 18.91 9.20
N LEU A 51 5.03 18.85 10.50
CA LEU A 51 4.06 19.14 11.55
C LEU A 51 3.60 20.60 11.50
N ALA A 52 4.51 21.54 11.29
CA ALA A 52 4.18 22.96 11.12
C ALA A 52 3.31 23.19 9.88
N ALA A 53 3.68 22.62 8.73
CA ALA A 53 2.87 22.69 7.51
C ALA A 53 1.47 22.10 7.72
N GLY A 54 1.38 20.93 8.35
CA GLY A 54 0.12 20.28 8.70
C GLY A 54 -0.74 21.14 9.63
N TRP A 55 -0.15 21.73 10.66
CA TRP A 55 -0.86 22.65 11.56
C TRP A 55 -1.44 23.84 10.80
N PHE A 56 -0.65 24.52 9.96
CA PHE A 56 -1.15 25.67 9.20
C PHE A 56 -2.21 25.30 8.14
N LEU A 57 -2.21 24.05 7.66
CA LEU A 57 -3.16 23.59 6.65
C LEU A 57 -4.50 23.13 7.26
N PHE A 58 -4.47 22.51 8.44
CA PHE A 58 -5.63 21.85 9.03
C PHE A 58 -6.17 22.52 10.30
N SER A 59 -5.43 23.45 10.91
CA SER A 59 -5.91 24.19 12.10
C SER A 59 -7.00 25.19 11.72
N PRO A 60 -8.05 25.37 12.54
CA PRO A 60 -9.09 26.39 12.31
C PRO A 60 -8.55 27.83 12.21
N THR A 61 -7.38 28.08 12.80
CA THR A 61 -6.69 29.39 12.78
C THR A 61 -5.48 29.40 11.83
N GLY A 62 -5.30 28.34 11.05
CA GLY A 62 -4.17 28.17 10.14
C GLY A 62 -4.23 29.09 8.92
N ASN A 63 -3.06 29.56 8.48
CA ASN A 63 -2.92 30.35 7.26
C ASN A 63 -2.36 29.48 6.13
N THR A 64 -3.15 29.26 5.09
CA THR A 64 -2.80 28.41 3.94
C THR A 64 -1.62 28.94 3.13
N LEU A 65 -1.43 30.25 3.06
CA LEU A 65 -0.27 30.86 2.39
C LEU A 65 1.03 30.59 3.18
N VAL A 66 0.97 30.65 4.51
CA VAL A 66 2.09 30.26 5.37
C VAL A 66 2.40 28.78 5.21
N ALA A 67 1.37 27.92 5.19
CA ALA A 67 1.54 26.49 4.92
C ALA A 67 2.26 26.24 3.58
N ALA A 68 1.83 26.94 2.51
CA ALA A 68 2.46 26.83 1.20
C ALA A 68 3.94 27.25 1.23
N ASN A 69 4.28 28.35 1.90
CA ASN A 69 5.67 28.80 2.06
C ASN A 69 6.51 27.78 2.84
N VAL A 70 5.99 27.22 3.93
CA VAL A 70 6.68 26.16 4.71
C VAL A 70 6.93 24.95 3.83
N LEU A 71 5.98 24.55 2.99
CA LEU A 71 6.14 23.43 2.05
C LEU A 71 7.19 23.73 0.96
N VAL A 72 7.25 24.95 0.42
CA VAL A 72 8.30 25.34 -0.53
C VAL A 72 9.68 25.29 0.12
N ILE A 73 9.82 25.82 1.34
CA ILE A 73 11.08 25.75 2.10
C ILE A 73 11.45 24.28 2.37
N PHE A 74 10.47 23.44 2.69
CA PHE A 74 10.68 22.01 2.89
C PHE A 74 11.17 21.31 1.61
N LEU A 75 10.64 21.66 0.43
CA LEU A 75 11.14 21.15 -0.85
C LEU A 75 12.59 21.56 -1.11
N CYS A 76 12.93 22.83 -0.88
CA CYS A 76 14.31 23.32 -0.98
C CYS A 76 15.23 22.57 0.01
N PHE A 77 14.76 22.33 1.22
CA PHE A 77 15.48 21.56 2.24
C PHE A 77 15.71 20.11 1.80
N ILE A 78 14.72 19.43 1.22
CA ILE A 78 14.88 18.07 0.69
C ILE A 78 15.98 18.04 -0.37
N ILE A 79 15.95 18.95 -1.34
CA ILE A 79 16.94 19.01 -2.41
C ILE A 79 18.34 19.23 -1.84
N TRP A 80 18.49 20.21 -0.94
CA TRP A 80 19.77 20.49 -0.27
C TRP A 80 20.27 19.28 0.53
N ASN A 81 19.38 18.58 1.26
CA ASN A 81 19.69 17.39 2.03
C ASN A 81 20.27 16.25 1.17
N LEU A 82 19.84 16.10 -0.08
CA LEU A 82 20.42 15.12 -1.01
C LEU A 82 21.91 15.42 -1.28
N PHE A 83 22.24 16.67 -1.62
CA PHE A 83 23.62 17.08 -1.88
C PHE A 83 24.49 17.04 -0.62
N ASP A 84 23.92 17.39 0.53
CA ASP A 84 24.61 17.30 1.80
C ASP A 84 24.99 15.85 2.16
N ALA A 85 24.09 14.88 1.94
CA ALA A 85 24.37 13.46 2.15
C ALA A 85 25.51 12.95 1.25
N HIS A 86 25.51 13.37 -0.02
CA HIS A 86 26.59 13.07 -0.95
C HIS A 86 27.93 13.62 -0.46
N LYS A 87 27.95 14.90 -0.05
CA LYS A 87 29.15 15.59 0.43
C LYS A 87 29.67 15.00 1.73
N CYS A 88 28.79 14.64 2.67
CA CYS A 88 29.15 14.01 3.94
C CYS A 88 29.85 12.66 3.71
N THR A 89 29.29 11.83 2.83
CA THR A 89 29.86 10.51 2.51
C THR A 89 31.21 10.64 1.83
N ARG A 90 31.30 11.49 0.79
CA ARG A 90 32.55 11.71 0.04
C ARG A 90 33.69 12.22 0.94
N ARG A 91 33.39 13.10 1.91
CA ARG A 91 34.41 13.64 2.85
C ARG A 91 34.97 12.59 3.81
N ASN A 92 34.27 11.47 4.00
CA ASN A 92 34.67 10.40 4.91
C ASN A 92 35.38 9.25 4.19
N ASN A 93 35.47 9.30 2.86
CA ASN A 93 36.09 8.27 2.05
C ASN A 93 37.57 8.58 1.80
N ASP A 94 38.36 7.53 1.66
CA ASP A 94 39.77 7.61 1.30
C ASP A 94 39.95 8.15 -0.13
N VAL A 95 41.07 8.82 -0.37
CA VAL A 95 41.36 9.43 -1.67
C VAL A 95 41.48 8.37 -2.77
N ASP A 96 42.12 7.23 -2.49
CA ASP A 96 42.29 6.14 -3.45
C ASP A 96 40.96 5.50 -3.82
N PHE A 97 40.07 5.34 -2.84
CA PHE A 97 38.71 4.87 -3.07
C PHE A 97 37.94 5.80 -4.03
N GLU A 98 37.98 7.11 -3.78
CA GLU A 98 37.31 8.09 -4.63
C GLU A 98 37.94 8.18 -6.02
N ARG A 99 39.26 7.97 -6.13
CA ARG A 99 39.97 7.89 -7.41
C ARG A 99 39.46 6.70 -8.23
N LEU A 100 39.41 5.50 -7.65
CA LEU A 100 38.91 4.29 -8.32
C LEU A 100 37.42 4.44 -8.70
N ARG A 101 36.59 5.01 -7.83
CA ARG A 101 35.17 5.24 -8.10
C ARG A 101 34.96 6.15 -9.31
N ARG A 102 35.78 7.20 -9.46
CA ARG A 102 35.65 8.19 -10.55
C ARG A 102 36.16 7.73 -11.90
N GLN A 103 36.98 6.68 -11.94
CA GLN A 103 37.46 6.11 -13.22
C GLN A 103 36.32 5.52 -14.05
N ASN A 104 35.25 5.07 -13.41
CA ASN A 104 34.10 4.45 -14.06
C ASN A 104 32.80 5.20 -13.74
N LYS A 105 31.78 4.94 -14.55
CA LYS A 105 30.43 5.45 -14.28
C LYS A 105 29.88 4.82 -13.00
N ASP A 106 29.32 5.65 -12.12
CA ASP A 106 28.88 5.23 -10.79
C ASP A 106 27.54 4.46 -10.87
N PRO A 107 27.46 3.21 -10.38
CA PRO A 107 26.23 2.42 -10.46
C PRO A 107 25.06 3.01 -9.66
N TRP A 108 25.35 3.62 -8.51
CA TRP A 108 24.31 4.19 -7.65
C TRP A 108 23.80 5.52 -8.18
N LEU A 109 24.62 6.26 -8.94
CA LEU A 109 24.13 7.39 -9.74
C LEU A 109 23.17 6.91 -10.84
N ALA A 110 23.52 5.83 -11.56
CA ALA A 110 22.62 5.25 -12.56
C ALA A 110 21.29 4.80 -11.93
N VAL A 111 21.33 4.14 -10.76
CA VAL A 111 20.14 3.79 -9.99
C VAL A 111 19.31 5.01 -9.63
N PHE A 112 19.93 6.04 -9.05
CA PHE A 112 19.26 7.26 -8.63
C PHE A 112 18.54 7.95 -9.80
N LEU A 113 19.20 8.04 -10.96
CA LEU A 113 18.62 8.62 -12.17
C LEU A 113 17.43 7.81 -12.69
N SER A 114 17.55 6.48 -12.72
CA SER A 114 16.44 5.60 -13.12
C SER A 114 15.25 5.61 -12.17
N GLN A 115 15.44 6.05 -10.91
CA GLN A 115 14.33 6.28 -9.97
C GLN A 115 13.62 7.62 -10.17
N LEU A 116 14.19 8.56 -10.92
CA LEU A 116 13.51 9.82 -11.26
C LEU A 116 12.61 9.60 -12.47
N ILE A 117 13.19 9.06 -13.54
CA ILE A 117 12.45 8.66 -14.73
C ILE A 117 13.04 7.32 -15.20
N PRO A 118 12.23 6.27 -15.36
CA PRO A 118 12.70 4.99 -15.88
C PRO A 118 13.46 5.16 -17.19
N GLY A 119 14.70 4.66 -17.24
CA GLY A 119 15.59 4.72 -18.40
C GLY A 119 16.71 5.77 -18.34
N ILE A 120 16.61 6.84 -17.53
CA ILE A 120 17.66 7.89 -17.49
C ILE A 120 19.01 7.33 -16.99
N GLY A 121 19.01 6.42 -16.03
CA GLY A 121 20.25 5.77 -15.59
C GLY A 121 20.95 5.01 -16.71
N HIS A 122 20.19 4.41 -17.63
CA HIS A 122 20.75 3.73 -18.81
C HIS A 122 21.35 4.73 -19.80
N ILE A 123 20.76 5.92 -19.96
CA ILE A 123 21.36 7.02 -20.72
C ILE A 123 22.73 7.40 -20.14
N TYR A 124 22.79 7.62 -18.81
CA TYR A 124 24.05 7.92 -18.13
C TYR A 124 25.09 6.84 -18.42
N LEU A 125 24.71 5.57 -18.41
CA LEU A 125 25.59 4.44 -18.73
C LEU A 125 25.98 4.35 -20.22
N GLY A 126 25.34 5.09 -21.12
CA GLY A 126 25.54 5.03 -22.58
C GLY A 126 24.73 3.92 -23.26
N LYS A 127 23.73 3.36 -22.57
CA LYS A 127 22.87 2.27 -23.02
C LYS A 127 21.53 2.79 -23.54
N TRP A 128 21.58 3.53 -24.65
CA TRP A 128 20.44 4.24 -25.22
C TRP A 128 19.26 3.34 -25.60
N PHE A 129 19.52 2.15 -26.15
CA PHE A 129 18.46 1.18 -26.49
C PHE A 129 17.60 0.85 -25.27
N PHE A 130 18.24 0.47 -24.16
CA PHE A 130 17.53 0.15 -22.92
C PHE A 130 16.84 1.37 -22.32
N ALA A 131 17.43 2.56 -22.45
CA ALA A 131 16.78 3.79 -21.98
C ALA A 131 15.44 4.03 -22.69
N ILE A 132 15.44 3.97 -24.02
CA ILE A 132 14.23 4.17 -24.85
C ILE A 132 13.22 3.06 -24.56
N LEU A 133 13.66 1.80 -24.53
CA LEU A 133 12.79 0.66 -24.26
C LEU A 133 12.07 0.79 -22.92
N TRP A 134 12.81 1.05 -21.83
CA TRP A 134 12.20 1.13 -20.51
C TRP A 134 11.30 2.35 -20.35
N ASN A 135 11.67 3.47 -20.97
CA ASN A 135 10.84 4.67 -20.94
C ASN A 135 9.52 4.46 -21.72
N ALA A 136 9.59 3.90 -22.92
CA ALA A 136 8.43 3.59 -23.75
C ALA A 136 7.48 2.61 -23.06
N LEU A 137 8.02 1.55 -22.44
CA LEU A 137 7.21 0.58 -21.67
C LEU A 137 6.56 1.22 -20.45
N TRP A 138 7.25 2.13 -19.77
CA TRP A 138 6.66 2.85 -18.64
C TRP A 138 5.51 3.75 -19.07
N ILE A 139 5.68 4.51 -20.15
CA ILE A 139 4.63 5.35 -20.74
C ILE A 139 3.43 4.48 -21.16
N ALA A 140 3.67 3.39 -21.90
CA ALA A 140 2.62 2.46 -22.33
C ALA A 140 1.83 1.88 -21.15
N LEU A 141 2.51 1.61 -20.02
CA LEU A 141 1.87 1.10 -18.81
C LEU A 141 1.03 2.18 -18.11
N VAL A 142 1.54 3.40 -18.01
CA VAL A 142 0.83 4.54 -17.38
C VAL A 142 -0.41 4.94 -18.18
N PHE A 143 -0.33 4.93 -19.51
CA PHE A 143 -1.42 5.26 -20.43
C PHE A 143 -2.19 4.03 -20.93
N SER A 144 -2.07 2.91 -20.22
CA SER A 144 -2.74 1.67 -20.62
C SER A 144 -4.26 1.80 -20.59
N PRO A 145 -5.00 1.31 -21.59
CA PRO A 145 -6.47 1.35 -21.62
C PRO A 145 -7.12 0.30 -20.70
N LEU A 146 -6.34 -0.45 -19.91
CA LEU A 146 -6.85 -1.49 -19.03
C LEU A 146 -7.71 -0.86 -17.91
N ASN A 147 -8.89 -1.42 -17.69
CA ASN A 147 -9.85 -0.89 -16.71
C ASN A 147 -9.45 -1.10 -15.23
N ASN A 148 -8.39 -1.87 -14.96
CA ASN A 148 -8.00 -2.24 -13.60
C ASN A 148 -6.85 -1.38 -13.06
N ILE A 149 -7.20 -0.20 -12.54
CA ILE A 149 -6.25 0.81 -12.02
C ILE A 149 -5.30 0.21 -10.97
N LEU A 150 -5.80 -0.63 -10.07
CA LEU A 150 -4.99 -1.26 -9.02
C LEU A 150 -3.90 -2.16 -9.62
N LEU A 151 -4.27 -2.98 -10.61
CA LEU A 151 -3.32 -3.86 -11.29
C LEU A 151 -2.23 -3.06 -12.02
N ILE A 152 -2.62 -2.01 -12.75
CA ILE A 152 -1.67 -1.13 -13.45
C ILE A 152 -0.67 -0.52 -12.46
N LYS A 153 -1.13 -0.02 -11.30
CA LYS A 153 -0.25 0.55 -10.26
C LYS A 153 0.73 -0.49 -9.71
N LEU A 154 0.28 -1.71 -9.46
CA LEU A 154 1.14 -2.80 -8.95
C LEU A 154 2.21 -3.21 -9.97
N VAL A 155 1.81 -3.38 -11.24
CA VAL A 155 2.75 -3.68 -12.33
C VAL A 155 3.75 -2.54 -12.50
N SER A 156 3.33 -1.30 -12.33
CA SER A 156 4.22 -0.13 -12.40
C SER A 156 5.29 -0.13 -11.32
N ILE A 157 4.94 -0.53 -10.09
CA ILE A 157 5.90 -0.65 -8.99
C ILE A 157 6.93 -1.75 -9.29
N LEU A 158 6.47 -2.93 -9.71
CA LEU A 158 7.36 -4.05 -10.09
C LEU A 158 8.28 -3.66 -11.24
N PHE A 159 7.75 -2.94 -12.23
CA PHE A 159 8.51 -2.43 -13.36
C PHE A 159 9.62 -1.48 -12.91
N ILE A 160 9.35 -0.54 -12.02
CA ILE A 160 10.37 0.38 -11.47
C ILE A 160 11.46 -0.39 -10.73
N ILE A 161 11.09 -1.35 -9.88
CA ILE A 161 12.05 -2.21 -9.15
C ILE A 161 12.97 -2.94 -10.14
N PHE A 162 12.40 -3.49 -11.22
CA PHE A 162 13.14 -4.18 -12.27
C PHE A 162 14.09 -3.23 -13.02
N VAL A 163 13.61 -2.06 -13.46
CA VAL A 163 14.44 -1.09 -14.19
C VAL A 163 15.60 -0.58 -13.34
N VAL A 164 15.37 -0.33 -12.05
CA VAL A 164 16.42 0.06 -11.10
C VAL A 164 17.46 -1.05 -10.94
N TYR A 165 17.02 -2.29 -10.75
CA TYR A 165 17.92 -3.44 -10.66
C TYR A 165 18.74 -3.62 -11.94
N HIS A 166 18.09 -3.49 -13.10
CA HIS A 166 18.72 -3.60 -14.41
C HIS A 166 19.72 -2.46 -14.67
N ALA A 167 19.45 -1.24 -14.20
CA ALA A 167 20.38 -0.11 -14.26
C ALA A 167 21.66 -0.41 -13.45
N TYR A 168 21.50 -0.96 -12.26
CA TYR A 168 22.64 -1.36 -11.42
C TYR A 168 23.49 -2.46 -12.07
N ILE A 169 22.86 -3.56 -12.52
CA ILE A 169 23.58 -4.64 -13.21
C ILE A 169 24.22 -4.15 -14.50
N SER A 170 23.59 -3.20 -15.19
CA SER A 170 24.13 -2.64 -16.41
C SER A 170 25.40 -1.82 -16.23
N SER A 171 25.75 -1.45 -15.00
CA SER A 171 26.92 -0.61 -14.71
C SER A 171 28.23 -1.41 -14.78
N PRO A 172 29.33 -0.80 -15.25
CA PRO A 172 30.62 -1.50 -15.40
C PRO A 172 31.32 -1.79 -14.07
N SER A 173 31.30 -0.83 -13.14
CA SER A 173 32.00 -0.91 -11.85
C SER A 173 31.07 -1.36 -10.71
N ARG A 174 30.72 -2.65 -10.69
CA ARG A 174 29.84 -3.21 -9.64
C ARG A 174 30.66 -3.71 -8.46
N ARG A 175 30.22 -3.38 -7.25
CA ARG A 175 30.77 -3.97 -6.02
C ARG A 175 29.90 -5.11 -5.52
N GLU A 176 30.52 -6.20 -5.07
CA GLU A 176 29.80 -7.38 -4.61
C GLU A 176 28.85 -7.08 -3.44
N SER A 177 29.30 -6.30 -2.45
CA SER A 177 28.49 -5.96 -1.28
C SER A 177 27.22 -5.19 -1.67
N SER A 178 27.36 -4.23 -2.59
CA SER A 178 26.24 -3.45 -3.13
C SER A 178 25.31 -4.30 -4.00
N LEU A 179 25.84 -5.29 -4.74
CA LEU A 179 25.03 -6.25 -5.51
C LEU A 179 24.20 -7.18 -4.60
N LYS A 180 24.81 -7.69 -3.52
CA LYS A 180 24.11 -8.50 -2.51
C LYS A 180 23.01 -7.68 -1.85
N LEU A 181 23.27 -6.41 -1.54
CA LEU A 181 22.28 -5.49 -0.96
C LEU A 181 21.10 -5.25 -1.91
N ILE A 182 21.35 -4.79 -3.14
CA ILE A 182 20.26 -4.47 -4.08
C ILE A 182 19.43 -5.71 -4.42
N ARG A 183 20.05 -6.89 -4.56
CA ARG A 183 19.33 -8.15 -4.76
C ARG A 183 18.40 -8.46 -3.60
N LYS A 184 18.86 -8.35 -2.36
CA LYS A 184 18.03 -8.56 -1.15
C LYS A 184 16.87 -7.55 -1.10
N VAL A 185 17.14 -6.28 -1.36
CA VAL A 185 16.10 -5.23 -1.35
C VAL A 185 15.06 -5.46 -2.46
N CYS A 186 15.47 -5.75 -3.69
CA CYS A 186 14.55 -6.03 -4.79
C CYS A 186 13.70 -7.28 -4.52
N LEU A 187 14.29 -8.35 -3.96
CA LEU A 187 13.55 -9.55 -3.58
C LEU A 187 12.54 -9.27 -2.46
N LEU A 188 12.94 -8.50 -1.44
CA LEU A 188 12.03 -8.09 -0.37
C LEU A 188 10.86 -7.26 -0.90
N LEU A 189 11.13 -6.27 -1.76
CA LEU A 189 10.09 -5.42 -2.34
C LEU A 189 9.15 -6.23 -3.26
N MET A 190 9.69 -7.14 -4.07
CA MET A 190 8.89 -8.06 -4.87
C MET A 190 7.98 -8.91 -3.99
N PHE A 191 8.52 -9.49 -2.92
CA PHE A 191 7.75 -10.28 -1.97
C PHE A 191 6.61 -9.48 -1.34
N VAL A 192 6.87 -8.25 -0.89
CA VAL A 192 5.85 -7.36 -0.32
C VAL A 192 4.73 -7.08 -1.33
N VAL A 193 5.08 -6.80 -2.59
CA VAL A 193 4.07 -6.58 -3.64
C VAL A 193 3.24 -7.83 -3.87
N VAL A 194 3.86 -9.01 -4.02
CA VAL A 194 3.17 -10.28 -4.24
C VAL A 194 2.22 -10.60 -3.09
N VAL A 195 2.68 -10.51 -1.84
CA VAL A 195 1.85 -10.74 -0.65
C VAL A 195 0.68 -9.75 -0.61
N SER A 196 0.93 -8.46 -0.91
CA SER A 196 -0.13 -7.45 -0.96
C SER A 196 -1.19 -7.77 -2.01
N VAL A 197 -0.79 -8.27 -3.18
CA VAL A 197 -1.73 -8.72 -4.22
C VAL A 197 -2.54 -9.92 -3.75
N LEU A 198 -1.88 -10.93 -3.16
CA LEU A 198 -2.56 -12.12 -2.67
C LEU A 198 -3.58 -11.78 -1.58
N LEU A 199 -3.22 -10.88 -0.64
CA LEU A 199 -4.14 -10.38 0.37
C LEU A 199 -5.30 -9.60 -0.25
N ALA A 200 -5.05 -8.70 -1.20
CA ALA A 200 -6.09 -7.93 -1.86
C ALA A 200 -7.07 -8.82 -2.64
N LEU A 201 -6.55 -9.83 -3.35
CA LEU A 201 -7.37 -10.83 -4.04
C LEU A 201 -8.16 -11.69 -3.05
N GLY A 202 -7.53 -12.13 -1.96
CA GLY A 202 -8.17 -12.87 -0.89
C GLY A 202 -9.34 -12.10 -0.26
N VAL A 203 -9.15 -10.82 0.06
CA VAL A 203 -10.23 -9.98 0.59
C VAL A 203 -11.34 -9.80 -0.45
N ARG A 204 -11.01 -9.55 -1.72
CA ARG A 204 -11.99 -9.35 -2.79
C ARG A 204 -12.84 -10.58 -3.09
N THR A 205 -12.29 -11.79 -2.98
CA THR A 205 -13.06 -13.03 -3.15
C THR A 205 -13.92 -13.34 -1.93
N SER A 206 -13.49 -12.90 -0.75
CA SER A 206 -14.13 -13.19 0.54
C SER A 206 -15.25 -12.24 0.90
N VAL A 207 -15.15 -10.98 0.46
CA VAL A 207 -16.04 -9.90 0.85
C VAL A 207 -16.62 -9.23 -0.39
N GLU A 208 -17.95 -9.19 -0.46
CA GLU A 208 -18.67 -8.48 -1.52
C GLU A 208 -19.45 -7.30 -0.91
N PRO A 209 -19.20 -6.05 -1.35
CA PRO A 209 -20.06 -4.93 -1.00
C PRO A 209 -21.39 -5.07 -1.76
N ARG A 210 -22.51 -5.12 -1.04
CA ARG A 210 -23.85 -5.09 -1.64
C ARG A 210 -24.66 -3.91 -1.11
N TYR A 211 -25.50 -3.39 -2.01
CA TYR A 211 -26.51 -2.38 -1.73
C TYR A 211 -27.85 -3.07 -1.56
N PHE A 212 -28.61 -2.69 -0.54
CA PHE A 212 -29.94 -3.22 -0.31
C PHE A 212 -31.02 -2.19 -0.56
N THR A 213 -32.07 -2.63 -1.26
CA THR A 213 -33.22 -1.81 -1.64
C THR A 213 -34.52 -2.25 -0.96
N SER A 214 -34.48 -3.28 -0.10
CA SER A 214 -35.68 -3.85 0.53
C SER A 214 -35.89 -3.33 1.94
N SER A 215 -37.07 -2.80 2.23
CA SER A 215 -37.52 -2.37 3.57
C SER A 215 -37.81 -3.53 4.54
N SER A 216 -37.67 -4.79 4.10
CA SER A 216 -38.14 -5.95 4.88
C SER A 216 -37.36 -6.24 6.17
N MET A 217 -36.22 -5.57 6.36
CA MET A 217 -35.36 -5.65 7.55
C MET A 217 -35.36 -4.34 8.36
N GLU A 218 -36.23 -3.38 8.04
CA GLU A 218 -36.40 -2.20 8.89
C GLU A 218 -36.95 -2.58 10.28
N PRO A 219 -36.51 -1.93 11.36
CA PRO A 219 -35.56 -0.79 11.39
C PRO A 219 -34.09 -1.22 11.47
N THR A 220 -33.77 -2.52 11.43
CA THR A 220 -32.37 -3.01 11.58
C THR A 220 -31.50 -2.62 10.39
N LEU A 221 -32.05 -2.62 9.18
CA LEU A 221 -31.38 -2.22 7.93
C LEU A 221 -32.24 -1.22 7.19
N GLN A 222 -31.69 -0.06 6.86
CA GLN A 222 -32.37 0.97 6.09
C GLN A 222 -32.14 0.78 4.58
N ILE A 223 -33.06 1.32 3.78
CA ILE A 223 -32.92 1.36 2.33
C ILE A 223 -31.66 2.15 1.96
N SER A 224 -30.85 1.61 1.04
CA SER A 224 -29.56 2.16 0.59
C SER A 224 -28.37 1.97 1.53
N ASP A 225 -28.51 1.20 2.61
CA ASP A 225 -27.36 0.81 3.43
C ASP A 225 -26.34 -0.01 2.63
N ARG A 226 -25.05 0.27 2.86
CA ARG A 226 -23.91 -0.47 2.29
C ARG A 226 -23.44 -1.49 3.29
N MET A 227 -23.46 -2.76 2.91
CA MET A 227 -22.97 -3.83 3.78
C MET A 227 -21.87 -4.63 3.10
N LEU A 228 -20.91 -5.06 3.91
CA LEU A 228 -19.88 -6.00 3.51
C LEU A 228 -20.40 -7.40 3.83
N VAL A 229 -20.62 -8.20 2.79
CA VAL A 229 -21.10 -9.57 2.93
C VAL A 229 -19.91 -10.50 2.98
N GLU A 230 -19.77 -11.20 4.10
CA GLU A 230 -18.76 -12.23 4.31
C GLU A 230 -19.25 -13.56 3.71
N LYS A 231 -18.39 -14.24 2.95
CA LYS A 231 -18.75 -15.46 2.19
C LYS A 231 -18.10 -16.75 2.69
N ILE A 232 -17.15 -16.69 3.63
CA ILE A 232 -16.31 -17.83 3.98
C ILE A 232 -16.85 -18.59 5.20
N SER A 233 -17.44 -17.91 6.19
CA SER A 233 -17.80 -18.51 7.47
C SER A 233 -18.69 -19.74 7.31
N TYR A 234 -19.68 -19.67 6.42
CA TYR A 234 -20.60 -20.78 6.17
C TYR A 234 -20.01 -21.95 5.38
N ARG A 235 -18.75 -21.86 4.90
CA ARG A 235 -18.00 -23.01 4.38
C ARG A 235 -17.38 -23.87 5.47
N VAL A 236 -17.18 -23.30 6.66
CA VAL A 236 -16.45 -23.95 7.76
C VAL A 236 -17.37 -24.26 8.94
N ARG A 237 -18.40 -23.44 9.18
CA ARG A 237 -19.36 -23.63 10.26
C ARG A 237 -20.80 -23.55 9.77
N LYS A 238 -21.71 -24.18 10.52
CA LYS A 238 -23.15 -24.08 10.28
C LYS A 238 -23.69 -22.72 10.77
N PRO A 239 -24.78 -22.24 10.15
CA PRO A 239 -25.46 -21.03 10.60
C PRO A 239 -26.02 -21.16 12.01
N SER A 240 -25.98 -20.04 12.74
CA SER A 240 -26.44 -19.95 14.13
C SER A 240 -27.66 -19.04 14.25
N ARG A 241 -28.48 -19.26 15.29
CA ARG A 241 -29.65 -18.42 15.56
C ARG A 241 -29.23 -16.96 15.76
N GLY A 242 -30.07 -16.03 15.26
CA GLY A 242 -29.86 -14.59 15.40
C GLY A 242 -28.95 -13.97 14.34
N GLU A 243 -28.24 -14.76 13.54
CA GLU A 243 -27.40 -14.26 12.44
C GLU A 243 -28.25 -13.69 11.31
N ILE A 244 -27.74 -12.65 10.64
CA ILE A 244 -28.34 -12.09 9.43
C ILE A 244 -27.62 -12.71 8.24
N ILE A 245 -28.37 -13.40 7.38
CA ILE A 245 -27.82 -14.07 6.21
C ILE A 245 -28.40 -13.50 4.93
N MET A 246 -27.60 -13.58 3.88
CA MET A 246 -28.02 -13.43 2.51
C MET A 246 -28.16 -14.81 1.89
N PHE A 247 -29.31 -15.10 1.30
CA PHE A 247 -29.54 -16.37 0.60
C PHE A 247 -30.38 -16.17 -0.66
N TYR A 248 -30.34 -17.17 -1.54
CA TYR A 248 -31.17 -17.25 -2.73
C TYR A 248 -32.51 -17.90 -2.36
N PRO A 249 -33.65 -17.24 -2.59
CA PRO A 249 -34.95 -17.82 -2.34
C PRO A 249 -35.14 -19.11 -3.15
N PRO A 250 -35.72 -20.17 -2.58
CA PRO A 250 -35.97 -21.42 -3.29
C PRO A 250 -36.91 -21.25 -4.49
N ASP A 251 -37.79 -20.25 -4.45
CA ASP A 251 -38.74 -19.94 -5.53
C ASP A 251 -38.08 -19.23 -6.74
N ASN A 252 -36.85 -18.75 -6.57
CA ASN A 252 -36.08 -18.11 -7.63
C ASN A 252 -34.58 -18.41 -7.45
N PRO A 253 -34.18 -19.69 -7.66
CA PRO A 253 -32.79 -20.09 -7.61
C PRO A 253 -32.05 -19.37 -8.76
N GLU A 254 -30.80 -18.95 -8.49
CA GLU A 254 -29.97 -18.14 -9.39
C GLU A 254 -30.28 -18.34 -10.88
N ILE A 255 -30.60 -17.27 -11.61
CA ILE A 255 -30.38 -17.21 -13.05
C ILE A 255 -28.96 -16.67 -13.22
N PRO A 256 -27.97 -17.52 -13.55
CA PRO A 256 -26.62 -17.02 -13.81
C PRO A 256 -26.72 -16.14 -15.06
N ASN A 257 -26.21 -14.90 -14.98
CA ASN A 257 -25.99 -13.98 -16.11
C ASN A 257 -27.03 -12.88 -16.44
N THR A 258 -28.06 -12.62 -15.63
CA THR A 258 -29.05 -11.55 -15.96
C THR A 258 -28.88 -10.23 -15.20
N GLY A 259 -27.88 -10.08 -14.33
CA GLY A 259 -27.58 -8.82 -13.63
C GLY A 259 -28.64 -8.37 -12.61
N LYS A 260 -29.77 -9.07 -12.50
CA LYS A 260 -30.79 -8.88 -11.46
C LYS A 260 -30.77 -10.08 -10.51
N VAL A 261 -29.96 -9.97 -9.47
CA VAL A 261 -29.87 -10.99 -8.43
C VAL A 261 -30.94 -10.71 -7.36
N ASN A 262 -31.98 -11.54 -7.30
CA ASN A 262 -33.00 -11.50 -6.25
C ASN A 262 -32.49 -12.20 -4.98
N VAL A 263 -31.47 -11.63 -4.34
CA VAL A 263 -31.02 -12.09 -3.01
C VAL A 263 -31.94 -11.54 -1.93
N SER A 264 -32.29 -12.39 -0.97
CA SER A 264 -33.03 -11.99 0.23
C SER A 264 -32.09 -11.93 1.43
N VAL A 265 -32.24 -10.87 2.23
CA VAL A 265 -31.58 -10.74 3.53
C VAL A 265 -32.61 -10.99 4.62
N LYS A 266 -32.35 -11.97 5.49
CA LYS A 266 -33.21 -12.31 6.62
C LYS A 266 -32.38 -12.67 7.84
N ARG A 267 -32.98 -12.56 9.02
CA ARG A 267 -32.41 -13.11 10.25
C ARG A 267 -32.82 -14.57 10.44
N ILE A 268 -31.88 -15.40 10.85
CA ILE A 268 -32.13 -16.80 11.22
C ILE A 268 -32.88 -16.85 12.54
N ILE A 269 -34.12 -17.37 12.51
CA ILE A 269 -34.95 -17.53 13.69
C ILE A 269 -34.74 -18.93 14.31
N GLY A 270 -34.79 -19.98 13.50
CA GLY A 270 -34.54 -21.35 13.95
C GLY A 270 -33.52 -22.08 13.09
N VAL A 271 -32.92 -23.10 13.67
CA VAL A 271 -31.96 -24.01 13.04
C VAL A 271 -32.51 -25.44 13.07
N PRO A 272 -31.93 -26.41 12.33
CA PRO A 272 -32.42 -27.78 12.34
C PRO A 272 -32.54 -28.35 13.77
N GLY A 273 -33.70 -28.91 14.09
CA GLY A 273 -34.06 -29.37 15.45
C GLY A 273 -35.00 -28.44 16.21
N ASP A 274 -35.27 -27.24 15.70
CA ASP A 274 -36.17 -26.28 16.35
C ASP A 274 -37.63 -26.46 15.94
N ALA A 275 -38.52 -26.45 16.93
CA ALA A 275 -39.95 -26.31 16.75
C ALA A 275 -40.33 -24.82 16.82
N ILE A 276 -40.73 -24.25 15.69
CA ILE A 276 -41.15 -22.85 15.58
C ILE A 276 -42.68 -22.79 15.53
N SER A 277 -43.29 -21.90 16.32
CA SER A 277 -44.72 -21.61 16.22
C SER A 277 -45.00 -20.12 16.32
N ILE A 278 -46.06 -19.66 15.68
CA ILE A 278 -46.50 -18.26 15.69
C ILE A 278 -47.91 -18.26 16.30
N ARG A 279 -48.10 -17.52 17.39
CA ARG A 279 -49.40 -17.35 18.06
C ARG A 279 -49.56 -15.90 18.48
N ASP A 280 -50.70 -15.29 18.15
CA ASP A 280 -51.03 -13.89 18.49
C ASP A 280 -49.93 -12.88 18.10
N GLY A 281 -49.35 -13.05 16.91
CA GLY A 281 -48.29 -12.17 16.39
C GLY A 281 -46.93 -12.32 17.08
N LYS A 282 -46.79 -13.26 18.03
CA LYS A 282 -45.54 -13.59 18.74
C LYS A 282 -44.93 -14.87 18.18
N VAL A 283 -43.60 -14.87 18.07
CA VAL A 283 -42.82 -16.03 17.60
C VAL A 283 -42.34 -16.82 18.81
N PHE A 284 -42.51 -18.15 18.79
CA PHE A 284 -42.06 -19.08 19.82
C PHE A 284 -41.07 -20.08 19.22
N ILE A 285 -39.98 -20.36 19.95
CA ILE A 285 -38.97 -21.36 19.60
C ILE A 285 -38.92 -22.38 20.74
N ASN A 286 -39.19 -23.66 20.46
CA ASN A 286 -39.23 -24.74 21.45
C ASN A 286 -40.12 -24.40 22.66
N GLY A 287 -41.26 -23.73 22.40
CA GLY A 287 -42.22 -23.30 23.43
C GLY A 287 -41.87 -22.00 24.17
N GLN A 288 -40.67 -21.43 23.98
CA GLN A 288 -40.28 -20.16 24.59
C GLN A 288 -40.52 -18.98 23.66
N ALA A 289 -41.16 -17.91 24.17
CA ALA A 289 -41.43 -16.70 23.40
C ALA A 289 -40.14 -15.93 23.09
N LEU A 290 -39.94 -15.58 21.82
CA LEU A 290 -38.79 -14.79 21.38
C LEU A 290 -39.04 -13.31 21.68
N LYS A 291 -38.18 -12.73 22.54
CA LYS A 291 -38.26 -11.32 22.92
C LYS A 291 -37.91 -10.41 21.74
N ASN A 292 -38.64 -9.32 21.54
CA ASN A 292 -38.43 -8.30 20.50
C ASN A 292 -38.75 -8.73 19.04
N TYR A 293 -39.53 -9.78 18.85
CA TYR A 293 -40.07 -10.16 17.53
C TYR A 293 -41.61 -10.02 17.53
N ILE A 294 -42.09 -8.87 17.08
CA ILE A 294 -43.52 -8.60 16.84
C ILE A 294 -43.70 -8.55 15.32
N LEU A 295 -44.56 -9.43 14.79
CA LEU A 295 -44.94 -9.34 13.38
C LEU A 295 -45.80 -8.09 13.18
N SER A 296 -45.48 -7.26 12.18
CA SER A 296 -46.35 -6.17 11.77
C SER A 296 -47.71 -6.74 11.37
N THR A 297 -48.78 -6.22 11.99
CA THR A 297 -50.16 -6.69 11.89
C THR A 297 -50.69 -6.73 10.45
N ASP A 298 -50.11 -5.96 9.53
CA ASP A 298 -50.50 -5.89 8.11
C ASP A 298 -50.19 -7.16 7.30
N ARG A 299 -49.23 -7.99 7.71
CA ARG A 299 -48.83 -9.19 6.93
C ARG A 299 -49.66 -10.44 7.18
N LEU A 300 -50.48 -10.47 8.23
CA LEU A 300 -51.36 -11.60 8.53
C LEU A 300 -52.65 -11.63 7.69
N ARG A 301 -52.95 -10.55 6.95
CA ARG A 301 -54.15 -10.47 6.08
C ARG A 301 -53.97 -11.11 4.71
N ILE A 302 -52.74 -11.34 4.24
CA ILE A 302 -52.47 -11.76 2.85
C ILE A 302 -52.53 -13.30 2.69
N THR A 303 -52.48 -14.07 3.76
CA THR A 303 -52.45 -15.55 3.69
C THR A 303 -53.84 -16.20 3.81
N ASN A 304 -54.92 -15.41 3.87
CA ASN A 304 -56.31 -15.89 3.98
C ASN A 304 -57.17 -15.51 2.77
N GLN A 305 -56.58 -15.37 1.57
CA GLN A 305 -57.31 -15.30 0.30
C GLN A 305 -56.84 -16.40 -0.65
#